data_AF-A0A9D5ZC26-F1
#
_entry.id   AF-A0A9D5ZC26-F1
#
_cell.length_a   1.000
_cell.length_b   1.000
_cell.length_c   1.000
_cell.angle_alpha   90.00
_cell.angle_beta   90.00
_cell.angle_gamma   90.00
#
_symmetry.space_group_name_H-M   'P 1'
#
loop_
_entity.id
_entity.type
_entity.pdbx_description
1 polymer ?
#
loop_
_entity_poly.entity_id
_entity_poly.type
_entity_poly.pdbx_seq_one_letter_code
_entity_poly.pdbx_strand_id
1 'polypeptide(L)' 'MSNLDLSKNMAQLIRENPQLAGILRNRGIDCGSCLASQVDTLADVVRTYNLDLGELLLELERLGTAG' A
#
# COMPACT_ATOMS: atom_id res chain seq x y z
N MET A 1 -0.57 -6.71 -14.75
CA MET A 1 0.37 -6.96 -13.63
C MET A 1 0.76 -5.62 -13.06
N SER A 2 0.10 -5.18 -12.00
CA SER A 2 0.54 -4.03 -11.22
C SER A 2 1.80 -4.47 -10.48
N ASN A 3 2.96 -4.23 -11.08
CA ASN A 3 4.25 -4.65 -10.54
C ASN A 3 4.61 -3.74 -9.37
N LEU A 4 4.11 -4.07 -8.17
CA LEU A 4 4.43 -3.34 -6.95
C LEU A 4 5.85 -3.68 -6.53
N ASP A 5 6.74 -2.72 -6.64
CA ASP A 5 8.12 -2.89 -6.22
C ASP A 5 8.22 -2.80 -4.69
N LEU A 6 8.13 -3.95 -4.03
CA LEU A 6 8.13 -4.08 -2.56
C LEU A 6 9.44 -3.58 -1.90
N SER A 7 10.48 -3.28 -2.67
CA SER A 7 11.70 -2.66 -2.15
C SER A 7 11.56 -1.16 -1.89
N LYS A 8 10.53 -0.52 -2.44
CA LYS A 8 10.27 0.91 -2.28
C LYS A 8 9.56 1.21 -0.96
N ASN A 9 9.77 2.43 -0.46
CA ASN A 9 9.03 2.91 0.69
C ASN A 9 7.56 3.22 0.33
N MET A 10 6.71 3.31 1.35
CA MET A 10 5.28 3.57 1.19
C MET A 10 4.99 4.87 0.44
N ALA A 11 5.78 5.93 0.62
CA ALA A 11 5.59 7.20 -0.08
C ALA A 11 5.87 7.10 -1.59
N GLN A 12 6.82 6.26 -2.00
CA GLN A 12 7.08 5.94 -3.41
C GLN A 12 5.96 5.04 -3.97
N LEU A 13 5.60 3.98 -3.24
CA LEU A 13 4.55 3.05 -3.64
C LEU A 13 3.19 3.73 -3.83
N ILE A 14 2.81 4.62 -2.92
CA ILE A 14 1.56 5.38 -3.00
C ILE A 14 1.59 6.38 -4.15
N ARG A 15 2.74 7.01 -4.43
CA ARG A 15 2.87 7.91 -5.60
C ARG A 15 2.67 7.16 -6.92
N GLU A 16 3.19 5.95 -7.01
CA GLU A 16 3.05 5.10 -8.20
C GLU A 16 1.68 4.40 -8.26
N ASN A 17 1.09 4.12 -7.10
CA ASN A 17 -0.17 3.42 -6.94
C ASN A 17 -1.07 4.18 -5.95
N PRO A 18 -1.69 5.31 -6.34
CA PRO A 18 -2.48 6.14 -5.43
C PRO A 18 -3.68 5.40 -4.82
N GLN A 19 -4.16 4.36 -5.48
CA GLN A 19 -5.20 3.47 -5.00
C GLN A 19 -4.79 2.70 -3.72
N LEU A 20 -3.49 2.40 -3.54
CA LEU A 20 -2.97 1.76 -2.33
C LEU A 20 -3.23 2.61 -1.07
N ALA A 21 -3.14 3.93 -1.17
CA ALA A 21 -3.47 4.81 -0.05
C ALA A 21 -4.95 4.72 0.34
N GLY A 22 -5.86 4.57 -0.64
CA GLY A 22 -7.28 4.36 -0.37
C GLY A 22 -7.56 3.05 0.37
N ILE A 23 -6.96 1.95 -0.10
CA ILE A 23 -7.08 0.61 0.49
C ILE A 23 -6.60 0.61 1.95
N LEU A 24 -5.46 1.25 2.23
CA LEU A 24 -4.90 1.37 3.58
C LEU A 24 -5.76 2.27 4.46
N ARG A 25 -6.23 3.41 3.93
CA ARG A 25 -7.09 4.34 4.66
C ARG A 25 -8.43 3.70 5.07
N ASN A 26 -9.02 2.87 4.22
CA ASN A 26 -10.23 2.11 4.54
C ASN A 26 -10.02 1.13 5.73
N ARG A 27 -8.77 0.73 5.97
CA ARG A 27 -8.35 -0.10 7.09
C ARG A 27 -7.86 0.73 8.30
N GLY A 28 -8.03 2.05 8.26
CA GLY A 28 -7.63 2.96 9.33
C GLY A 28 -6.15 3.38 9.32
N ILE A 29 -5.43 3.09 8.23
CA ILE A 29 -3.99 3.33 8.11
C ILE A 29 -3.76 4.49 7.13
N ASP A 30 -3.30 5.63 7.64
CA ASP A 30 -2.94 6.76 6.80
C ASP A 30 -1.43 6.80 6.55
N CYS A 31 -1.01 6.16 5.45
CA CYS A 31 0.37 6.26 4.96
C CYS A 31 0.58 7.46 4.02
N GLY A 32 -0.49 8.10 3.54
CA GLY A 32 -0.40 9.20 2.58
C GLY A 32 0.11 10.51 3.19
N SER A 33 -0.13 10.70 4.48
CA SER A 33 0.29 11.88 5.24
C SER A 33 1.31 11.60 6.36
N CYS A 34 1.60 10.32 6.64
CA CYS A 34 2.47 9.94 7.75
C CYS A 34 3.96 10.07 7.41
N LEU A 35 4.74 10.74 8.26
CA LEU A 35 6.20 10.85 8.14
C LEU A 35 6.90 9.48 8.03
N ALA A 36 6.36 8.47 8.71
CA ALA A 36 6.89 7.12 8.70
C ALA A 36 6.84 6.48 7.30
N SER A 37 5.91 6.90 6.41
CA SER A 37 5.78 6.34 5.07
C SER A 37 6.97 6.64 4.15
N GLN A 38 7.83 7.59 4.52
CA GLN A 38 9.08 7.87 3.80
C GLN A 38 10.18 6.83 4.07
N VAL A 39 10.01 6.01 5.12
CA VAL A 39 10.99 5.04 5.58
C VAL A 39 10.41 3.62 5.58
N ASP A 40 9.17 3.46 6.03
CA ASP A 40 8.50 2.17 6.09
C ASP A 40 8.25 1.60 4.69
N THR A 41 8.49 0.30 4.58
CA THR A 41 8.11 -0.51 3.42
C THR A 41 6.68 -1.02 3.57
N LEU A 42 6.08 -1.52 2.48
CA LEU A 42 4.79 -2.20 2.57
C LEU A 42 4.84 -3.41 3.51
N ALA A 43 5.97 -4.13 3.54
CA ALA A 43 6.16 -5.26 4.44
C ALA A 43 6.16 -4.83 5.93
N ASP A 44 6.78 -3.70 6.26
CA ASP A 44 6.77 -3.15 7.62
C ASP A 44 5.37 -2.75 8.05
N VAL A 45 4.60 -2.08 7.18
CA VAL A 45 3.21 -1.70 7.48
C VAL A 45 2.34 -2.95 7.67
N VAL A 46 2.44 -3.93 6.77
CA VAL A 46 1.71 -5.19 6.88
C VAL A 46 2.03 -5.89 8.20
N ARG A 47 3.31 -5.95 8.59
CA ARG A 47 3.71 -6.57 9.87
C ARG A 47 3.22 -5.78 11.07
N THR A 48 3.37 -4.45 11.05
CA THR A 48 3.03 -3.56 12.18
C THR A 48 1.54 -3.55 12.47
N TYR A 49 0.72 -3.55 11.41
CA TYR A 49 -0.75 -3.52 11.51
C TYR A 49 -1.38 -4.92 11.38
N ASN A 50 -0.56 -5.98 11.34
CA ASN A 50 -0.98 -7.37 11.19
C ASN A 50 -1.99 -7.57 10.04
N LEU A 51 -1.67 -7.00 8.88
CA LEU A 51 -2.47 -7.10 7.66
C LEU A 51 -2.10 -8.36 6.88
N ASP A 52 -3.02 -8.80 6.03
CA ASP A 52 -2.72 -9.80 5.01
C ASP A 52 -2.25 -9.10 3.73
N LEU A 53 -0.99 -9.32 3.35
CA LEU A 53 -0.41 -8.73 2.14
C LEU A 53 -1.08 -9.27 0.87
N GLY A 54 -1.49 -10.54 0.86
CA GLY A 54 -2.17 -11.17 -0.27
C GLY A 54 -3.51 -10.50 -0.57
N GLU A 55 -4.34 -10.30 0.47
CA GLU A 55 -5.62 -9.60 0.34
C GLU A 55 -5.44 -8.15 -0.14
N LEU A 56 -4.41 -7.46 0.35
CA LEU A 56 -4.06 -6.10 -0.07
C LEU A 56 -3.71 -6.01 -1.55
N LEU A 57 -2.90 -6.95 -2.03
CA LEU A 57 -2.51 -7.03 -3.43
C LEU A 57 -3.70 -7.41 -4.32
N LEU A 58 -4.52 -8.37 -3.90
CA LEU A 58 -5.73 -8.76 -4.63
C LEU A 58 -6.74 -7.62 -4.75
N GLU A 59 -6.93 -6.84 -3.69
CA GLU A 59 -7.82 -5.68 -3.72
C GLU A 59 -7.27 -4.58 -4.64
N LEU A 60 -5.96 -4.36 -4.64
CA LEU A 60 -5.32 -3.42 -5.55
C LEU A 60 -5.40 -3.88 -7.00
N GLU A 61 -5.23 -5.17 -7.27
CA GLU A 61 -5.39 -5.73 -8.61
C GLU A 61 -6.83 -5.54 -9.11
N ARG A 62 -7.83 -5.81 -8.26
CA ARG A 62 -9.24 -5.58 -8.58
C ARG A 62 -9.53 -4.13 -8.98
N LEU A 63 -8.98 -3.18 -8.23
CA LEU A 63 -9.14 -1.75 -8.53
C LEU A 63 -8.35 -1.32 -9.77
N GLY A 64 -7.18 -1.91 -10.02
CA GLY A 64 -6.37 -1.68 -11.21
C GLY A 64 -6.96 -2.27 -12.51
N THR A 65 -7.79 -3.31 -12.43
CA THR A 65 -8.51 -3.88 -13.58
C THR A 65 -9.84 -3.19 -13.92
N ALA A 66 -10.28 -2.23 -13.10
CA ALA A 66 -11.54 -1.50 -13.30
C ALA A 66 -11.39 -0.20 -14.11
N GLY A 67 -10.25 0.00 -14.78
CA GLY A 67 -9.96 1.16 -15.64
C GLY A 67 -9.67 0.77 -17.08
#